data_AF-A0A4Y2JD46-F1
#
_entry.id   AF-A0A4Y2JD46-F1
#
_cell.length_a   1.000
_cell.length_b   1.000
_cell.length_c   1.000
_cell.angle_alpha   90.00
_cell.angle_beta   90.00
_cell.angle_gamma   90.00
#
_symmetry.space_group_name_H-M   'P 1'
#
loop_
_entity.id
_entity.type
_entity.pdbx_description
1 polymer ?
#
loop_
_entity_poly.entity_id
_entity_poly.type
_entity_poly.pdbx_seq_one_letter_code
_entity_poly.pdbx_strand_id
1 'polypeptide(L)'
;MDGITDIGRAQALKNQKEIWNRLLESRINLQKLLQTINKLPKYSTYNKLKGKELIESSKKASRSIKHMMKSWMNLQTELINRNKEIISSINSMDLKKEDDSDEEIPSDTEDGMEISNQSNEMEKKGVKRKNKTEDYETVLNKRFKSMIAYRNSVIQKWDEKTRIATGKTQKSFTAFDNSALKQIEQNLQDKTRLVRRTQLKRSLYRVLGKPESELKDSESLENEETSVSKQDMLLKDYDPEIFDDDDFYRQILKDVIESKSFGVDAAAIRFVIIDIH
;
A
#
# COMPACT_ATOMS: atom_id res chain seq x y z
N MET A 1 34.32 -9.31 -16.20
CA MET A 1 34.11 -7.99 -15.59
C MET A 1 33.14 -7.24 -16.48
N ASP A 2 31.83 -7.37 -16.23
CA ASP A 2 30.84 -6.54 -16.95
C ASP A 2 30.74 -5.19 -16.24
N GLY A 3 31.67 -4.30 -16.59
CA GLY A 3 31.60 -2.91 -16.20
C GLY A 3 30.41 -2.26 -16.89
N ILE A 4 29.31 -2.06 -16.17
CA ILE A 4 28.21 -1.22 -16.67
C ILE A 4 28.82 0.15 -17.01
N THR A 5 28.80 0.48 -18.30
CA THR A 5 29.27 1.78 -18.81
C THR A 5 28.57 2.90 -18.04
N ASP A 6 29.23 4.05 -17.88
CA ASP A 6 28.60 5.19 -17.20
C ASP A 6 27.24 5.56 -17.81
N ILE A 7 27.11 5.36 -19.13
CA ILE A 7 25.85 5.49 -19.88
C ILE A 7 24.79 4.48 -19.39
N GLY A 8 25.16 3.20 -19.25
CA GLY A 8 24.28 2.16 -18.73
C GLY A 8 23.81 2.45 -17.29
N ARG A 9 24.71 2.96 -16.44
CA ARG A 9 24.37 3.36 -15.07
C ARG A 9 23.43 4.56 -15.06
N ALA A 10 23.69 5.58 -15.88
CA ALA A 10 22.82 6.74 -16.00
C ALA A 10 21.40 6.36 -16.47
N GLN A 11 21.30 5.48 -17.47
CA GLN A 11 20.00 5.00 -17.96
C GLN A 11 19.25 4.19 -16.90
N ALA A 12 19.94 3.33 -16.15
CA ALA A 12 19.34 2.58 -15.06
C ALA A 12 18.78 3.51 -13.96
N LEU A 13 19.53 4.54 -13.58
CA LEU A 13 19.09 5.55 -12.62
C LEU A 13 17.86 6.33 -13.13
N LYS A 14 17.87 6.72 -14.41
CA LYS A 14 16.70 7.38 -15.04
C LYS A 14 15.45 6.50 -14.97
N ASN A 15 15.58 5.22 -15.32
CA ASN A 15 14.48 4.26 -15.29
C ASN A 15 13.96 4.03 -13.85
N GLN A 16 14.86 3.91 -12.87
CA GLN A 16 14.46 3.77 -11.46
C GLN A 16 13.68 5.00 -10.97
N LYS A 17 14.15 6.20 -11.31
CA LYS A 17 13.45 7.45 -10.98
C LYS A 17 12.07 7.52 -11.63
N GLU A 18 11.95 7.10 -12.89
CA GLU A 18 10.67 7.05 -13.59
C GLU A 18 9.68 6.08 -12.93
N ILE A 19 10.13 4.87 -12.55
CA ILE A 19 9.28 3.91 -11.82
C ILE A 19 8.80 4.53 -10.50
N TRP A 20 9.71 5.14 -9.74
CA TRP A 20 9.38 5.80 -8.48
C TRP A 20 8.33 6.91 -8.67
N ASN A 21 8.51 7.78 -9.66
CA ASN A 21 7.57 8.85 -9.97
C ASN A 21 6.17 8.31 -10.31
N ARG A 22 6.08 7.26 -11.14
CA ARG A 22 4.79 6.64 -11.49
C ARG A 22 4.09 6.00 -10.29
N LEU A 23 4.85 5.40 -9.38
CA LEU A 23 4.30 4.86 -8.13
C LEU A 23 3.76 5.97 -7.23
N LEU A 24 4.48 7.09 -7.14
CA LEU A 24 4.03 8.27 -6.39
C LEU A 24 2.77 8.90 -6.99
N GLU A 25 2.71 9.08 -8.30
CA GLU A 25 1.51 9.56 -8.99
C GLU A 25 0.32 8.63 -8.77
N SER A 26 0.54 7.32 -8.84
CA SER A 26 -0.48 6.33 -8.52
C SER A 26 -0.99 6.46 -7.08
N ARG A 27 -0.08 6.67 -6.12
CA ARG A 27 -0.45 6.89 -4.71
C ARG A 27 -1.23 8.19 -4.54
N ILE A 28 -0.84 9.28 -5.20
CA ILE A 28 -1.56 10.56 -5.16
C ILE A 28 -2.98 10.40 -5.70
N ASN A 29 -3.13 9.71 -6.83
CA ASN A 29 -4.44 9.44 -7.44
C ASN A 29 -5.35 8.60 -6.53
N LEU A 30 -4.79 7.68 -5.74
CA LEU A 30 -5.55 6.88 -4.76
C LEU A 30 -6.06 7.71 -3.58
N GLN A 31 -5.54 8.92 -3.33
CA GLN A 31 -5.98 9.73 -2.18
C GLN A 31 -7.46 10.08 -2.26
N LYS A 32 -7.94 10.52 -3.44
CA LYS A 32 -9.35 10.86 -3.65
C LYS A 32 -10.27 9.65 -3.39
N LEU A 33 -9.81 8.45 -3.73
CA LEU A 33 -10.53 7.20 -3.45
C LEU A 33 -10.65 6.95 -1.94
N LEU A 34 -9.54 7.05 -1.19
CA LEU A 34 -9.55 6.87 0.28
C LEU A 34 -10.51 7.85 0.97
N GLN A 35 -10.42 9.13 0.61
CA GLN A 35 -11.31 10.17 1.15
C GLN A 35 -12.79 9.92 0.82
N THR A 36 -13.08 9.35 -0.36
CA THR A 36 -14.45 9.03 -0.77
C THR A 36 -14.99 7.81 -0.03
N ILE A 37 -14.16 6.78 0.20
CA ILE A 37 -14.56 5.57 0.94
C ILE A 37 -14.99 5.92 2.37
N ASN A 38 -14.32 6.87 3.01
CA ASN A 38 -14.67 7.30 4.37
C ASN A 38 -16.08 7.93 4.46
N LYS A 39 -16.66 8.39 3.35
CA LYS A 39 -18.02 8.94 3.27
C LYS A 39 -19.10 7.86 3.06
N LEU A 40 -18.71 6.62 2.75
CA LEU A 40 -19.65 5.54 2.48
C LEU A 40 -20.45 5.14 3.73
N PRO A 41 -21.62 4.49 3.56
CA PRO A 41 -22.40 4.00 4.68
C PRO A 41 -21.60 3.04 5.55
N LYS A 42 -21.74 3.20 6.87
CA LYS A 42 -21.16 2.30 7.86
C LYS A 42 -21.94 0.99 7.94
N TYR A 43 -21.36 -0.03 8.56
CA TYR A 43 -22.00 -1.33 8.70
C TYR A 43 -23.42 -1.25 9.28
N SER A 44 -23.59 -0.42 10.32
CA SER A 44 -24.88 -0.24 11.02
C SER A 44 -25.96 0.47 10.18
N THR A 45 -25.57 1.31 9.22
CA THR A 45 -26.51 2.09 8.39
C THR A 45 -26.67 1.50 6.98
N TYR A 46 -25.75 0.63 6.55
CA TYR A 46 -25.75 0.05 5.21
C TYR A 46 -27.07 -0.64 4.85
N ASN A 47 -27.61 -1.47 5.74
CA ASN A 47 -28.87 -2.20 5.49
C ASN A 47 -30.07 -1.26 5.32
N LYS A 48 -30.06 -0.09 5.98
CA LYS A 48 -31.13 0.92 5.86
C LYS A 48 -31.09 1.64 4.51
N LEU A 49 -29.91 1.76 3.90
CA LEU A 49 -29.69 2.39 2.60
C LEU A 49 -29.67 1.40 1.43
N LYS A 50 -29.88 0.11 1.72
CA LYS A 50 -29.74 -0.97 0.75
C LYS A 50 -30.87 -0.94 -0.27
N GLY A 51 -30.62 -0.23 -1.38
CA GLY A 51 -31.46 -0.21 -2.57
C GLY A 51 -30.81 -0.90 -3.77
N LYS A 52 -31.59 -1.14 -4.83
CA LYS A 52 -31.12 -1.75 -6.08
C LYS A 52 -29.91 -0.99 -6.67
N GLU A 53 -29.98 0.33 -6.71
CA GLU A 53 -28.92 1.20 -7.22
C GLU A 53 -27.62 1.10 -6.41
N LEU A 54 -27.72 1.14 -5.07
CA LEU A 54 -26.55 0.99 -4.20
C LEU A 54 -25.89 -0.37 -4.40
N ILE A 55 -26.67 -1.45 -4.52
CA ILE A 55 -26.14 -2.80 -4.75
C ILE A 55 -25.42 -2.88 -6.09
N GLU A 56 -26.02 -2.34 -7.16
CA GLU A 56 -25.43 -2.37 -8.50
C GLU A 56 -24.13 -1.55 -8.58
N SER A 57 -24.16 -0.33 -8.04
CA SER A 57 -22.97 0.54 -7.93
C SER A 57 -21.88 -0.08 -7.08
N SER A 58 -22.23 -0.68 -5.94
CA SER A 58 -21.28 -1.40 -5.07
C SER A 58 -20.63 -2.58 -5.78
N LYS A 59 -21.41 -3.34 -6.57
CA LYS A 59 -20.88 -4.44 -7.39
C LYS A 59 -19.92 -3.92 -8.46
N LYS A 60 -20.25 -2.82 -9.14
CA LYS A 60 -19.38 -2.18 -10.14
C LYS A 60 -18.07 -1.71 -9.51
N ALA A 61 -18.14 -0.96 -8.40
CA ALA A 61 -16.97 -0.50 -7.66
C ALA A 61 -16.10 -1.68 -7.19
N SER A 62 -16.71 -2.72 -6.63
CA SER A 62 -16.00 -3.94 -6.19
C SER A 62 -15.27 -4.63 -7.34
N ARG A 63 -15.88 -4.73 -8.53
CA ARG A 63 -15.20 -5.28 -9.72
C ARG A 63 -14.00 -4.42 -10.11
N SER A 64 -14.15 -3.10 -10.15
CA SER A 64 -13.05 -2.18 -10.48
C SER A 64 -11.88 -2.28 -9.50
N ILE A 65 -12.16 -2.33 -8.19
CA ILE A 65 -11.15 -2.49 -7.15
C ILE A 65 -10.45 -3.85 -7.28
N LYS A 66 -11.20 -4.93 -7.53
CA LYS A 66 -10.62 -6.27 -7.78
C LYS A 66 -9.71 -6.29 -9.01
N HIS A 67 -10.10 -5.62 -10.09
CA HIS A 67 -9.26 -5.48 -11.28
C HIS A 67 -7.98 -4.71 -10.98
N MET A 68 -8.08 -3.58 -10.28
CA MET A 68 -6.91 -2.78 -9.85
C MET A 68 -5.96 -3.61 -8.98
N MET A 69 -6.48 -4.33 -7.99
CA MET A 69 -5.69 -5.22 -7.13
C MET A 69 -4.97 -6.29 -7.95
N LYS A 70 -5.64 -6.92 -8.91
CA LYS A 70 -5.02 -7.91 -9.80
C LYS A 70 -3.88 -7.28 -10.63
N SER A 71 -4.06 -6.07 -11.15
CA SER A 71 -3.02 -5.35 -11.89
C SER A 71 -1.79 -5.07 -11.02
N TRP A 72 -1.97 -4.60 -9.79
CA TRP A 72 -0.87 -4.40 -8.84
C TRP A 72 -0.14 -5.70 -8.50
N MET A 73 -0.89 -6.78 -8.30
CA MET A 73 -0.31 -8.10 -8.02
C MET A 73 0.51 -8.64 -9.19
N ASN A 74 0.04 -8.42 -10.42
CA ASN A 74 0.79 -8.77 -11.62
C ASN A 74 2.05 -7.94 -11.75
N LEU A 75 1.96 -6.61 -11.55
CA LEU A 75 3.13 -5.73 -11.57
C LEU A 75 4.17 -6.15 -10.53
N GLN A 76 3.75 -6.43 -9.29
CA GLN A 76 4.64 -6.93 -8.25
C GLN A 76 5.32 -8.24 -8.67
N THR A 77 4.58 -9.15 -9.29
CA THR A 77 5.12 -10.44 -9.78
C THR A 77 6.19 -10.21 -10.85
N GLU A 78 5.92 -9.33 -11.82
CA GLU A 78 6.88 -8.95 -12.86
C GLU A 78 8.15 -8.31 -12.27
N LEU A 79 8.01 -7.41 -11.30
CA LEU A 79 9.15 -6.75 -10.66
C LEU A 79 10.02 -7.74 -9.88
N ILE A 80 9.39 -8.69 -9.17
CA ILE A 80 10.10 -9.76 -8.45
C ILE A 80 10.84 -10.66 -9.45
N ASN A 81 10.16 -11.13 -10.49
CA ASN A 81 10.73 -12.05 -11.47
C ASN A 81 11.92 -11.45 -12.25
N ARG A 82 11.94 -10.13 -12.43
CA ARG A 82 13.04 -9.42 -13.10
C ARG A 82 14.24 -9.16 -12.20
N ASN A 83 14.12 -9.33 -10.88
CA ASN A 83 15.19 -9.07 -9.93
C ASN A 83 15.68 -10.38 -9.29
N LYS A 84 16.79 -10.90 -9.84
CA LYS A 84 17.39 -12.16 -9.37
C LYS A 84 17.80 -12.15 -7.89
N GLU A 85 18.17 -10.99 -7.34
CA GLU A 85 18.52 -10.86 -5.92
C GLU A 85 17.29 -11.04 -5.01
N ILE A 86 16.12 -10.61 -5.47
CA ILE A 86 14.87 -10.84 -4.73
C ILE A 86 14.56 -12.34 -4.72
N ILE A 87 14.63 -12.99 -5.89
CA ILE A 87 14.33 -14.42 -6.02
C ILE A 87 15.29 -15.26 -5.17
N SER A 88 16.60 -14.98 -5.21
CA SER A 88 17.57 -15.71 -4.40
C SER A 88 17.31 -15.52 -2.89
N SER A 89 16.96 -14.30 -2.48
CA SER A 89 16.60 -14.03 -1.08
C SER A 89 15.33 -14.76 -0.66
N ILE A 90 14.30 -14.82 -1.52
CA ILE A 90 13.06 -15.55 -1.24
C ILE A 90 13.32 -17.05 -1.10
N ASN A 91 14.02 -17.65 -2.08
CA ASN A 91 14.31 -19.09 -2.09
C ASN A 91 15.18 -19.51 -0.89
N SER A 92 16.12 -18.66 -0.46
CA SER A 92 16.93 -18.92 0.74
C SER A 92 16.12 -18.95 2.04
N MET A 93 14.91 -18.38 2.02
CA MET A 93 13.99 -18.34 3.16
C MET A 93 13.04 -19.55 3.15
N ASP A 94 12.64 -20.03 1.97
CA ASP A 94 11.82 -21.24 1.82
C ASP A 94 12.62 -22.51 2.18
N LEU A 95 13.90 -22.60 1.80
CA LEU A 95 14.81 -23.69 2.22
C LEU A 95 15.03 -23.75 3.74
N LYS A 96 14.73 -22.67 4.49
CA LYS A 96 14.82 -22.63 5.96
C LYS A 96 13.51 -23.02 6.66
N LYS A 97 12.44 -23.27 5.90
CA LYS A 97 11.09 -23.56 6.42
C LYS A 97 10.60 -24.99 6.13
N GLU A 98 11.36 -25.81 5.41
CA GLU A 98 10.99 -27.21 5.11
C GLU A 98 11.06 -28.17 6.32
N ASP A 99 11.28 -27.68 7.54
CA ASP A 99 11.32 -28.51 8.76
C ASP A 99 10.04 -28.42 9.62
N ASP A 100 8.99 -27.72 9.15
CA ASP A 100 7.67 -27.75 9.78
C ASP A 100 6.62 -28.29 8.80
N SER A 101 6.18 -29.51 9.11
CA SER A 101 5.19 -30.37 8.47
C SER A 101 3.93 -29.64 7.97
N ASP A 102 3.56 -29.90 6.71
CA ASP A 102 2.18 -29.74 6.22
C ASP A 102 1.90 -30.77 5.11
N GLU A 103 1.66 -32.02 5.51
CA GLU A 103 1.04 -33.02 4.64
C GLU A 103 -0.45 -32.68 4.47
N GLU A 104 -0.79 -31.87 3.47
CA GLU A 104 -2.19 -31.74 3.04
C GLU A 104 -2.60 -32.97 2.20
N ILE A 105 -3.44 -33.79 2.81
CA ILE A 105 -4.10 -34.97 2.24
C ILE A 105 -4.92 -34.58 0.99
N PRO A 106 -4.79 -35.27 -0.16
CA PRO A 106 -5.66 -35.03 -1.31
C PRO A 106 -7.04 -35.63 -1.02
N SER A 107 -8.02 -34.75 -0.78
CA SER A 107 -9.42 -35.15 -0.66
C SER A 107 -9.96 -35.54 -2.04
N ASP A 108 -10.14 -36.85 -2.20
CA ASP A 108 -10.78 -37.51 -3.33
C ASP A 108 -12.29 -37.26 -3.33
N THR A 109 -12.86 -36.93 -4.49
CA THR A 109 -14.30 -37.12 -4.74
C THR A 109 -14.49 -37.34 -6.23
N GLU A 110 -14.73 -38.60 -6.58
CA GLU A 110 -15.24 -39.06 -7.87
C GLU A 110 -16.56 -38.34 -8.22
N ASP A 111 -16.69 -37.91 -9.47
CA ASP A 111 -17.94 -38.11 -10.21
C ASP A 111 -17.66 -38.17 -11.71
N GLY A 112 -18.13 -39.24 -12.34
CA GLY A 112 -17.69 -39.71 -13.65
C GLY A 112 -18.37 -39.06 -14.85
N MET A 113 -17.64 -39.02 -15.96
CA MET A 113 -18.11 -39.55 -17.25
C MET A 113 -16.96 -39.61 -18.26
N GLU A 114 -16.73 -40.80 -18.80
CA GLU A 114 -15.86 -41.06 -19.95
C GLU A 114 -16.38 -40.35 -21.21
N ILE A 115 -15.47 -39.90 -22.08
CA ILE A 115 -15.34 -40.40 -23.47
C ILE A 115 -13.97 -39.96 -24.02
N SER A 116 -13.30 -40.97 -24.57
CA SER A 116 -12.02 -41.01 -25.26
C SER A 116 -11.93 -40.15 -26.53
N ASN A 117 -10.76 -39.53 -26.78
CA ASN A 117 -9.88 -39.96 -27.89
C ASN A 117 -8.55 -39.17 -27.97
N GLN A 118 -7.52 -39.92 -28.36
CA GLN A 118 -6.09 -39.63 -28.38
C GLN A 118 -5.68 -38.50 -29.36
N SER A 119 -4.70 -37.69 -28.96
CA SER A 119 -3.37 -37.64 -29.61
C SER A 119 -2.44 -36.59 -28.98
N ASN A 120 -1.18 -36.99 -28.89
CA ASN A 120 -0.05 -36.31 -28.25
C ASN A 120 0.26 -34.93 -28.85
N GLU A 121 0.58 -33.96 -28.01
CA GLU A 121 1.81 -33.16 -28.15
C GLU A 121 2.15 -32.42 -26.84
N MET A 122 3.44 -32.46 -26.50
CA MET A 122 4.04 -31.88 -25.30
C MET A 122 3.90 -30.36 -25.29
N GLU A 123 3.03 -29.83 -24.43
CA GLU A 123 3.19 -28.48 -23.90
C GLU A 123 3.16 -28.56 -22.37
N LYS A 124 4.26 -28.14 -21.73
CA LYS A 124 4.28 -27.77 -20.31
C LYS A 124 3.35 -26.57 -20.11
N LYS A 125 2.04 -26.81 -20.06
CA LYS A 125 1.04 -25.83 -19.65
C LYS A 125 1.23 -25.62 -18.16
N GLY A 126 1.98 -24.57 -17.83
CA GLY A 126 2.03 -24.02 -16.48
C GLY A 126 0.60 -23.93 -15.96
N VAL A 127 0.37 -24.57 -14.81
CA VAL A 127 -0.92 -24.61 -14.14
C VAL A 127 -1.41 -23.17 -14.02
N LYS A 128 -2.35 -22.78 -14.89
CA LYS A 128 -3.09 -21.53 -14.73
C LYS A 128 -3.96 -21.74 -13.49
N ARG A 129 -3.38 -21.50 -12.30
CA ARG A 129 -4.13 -21.34 -11.06
C ARG A 129 -5.12 -20.22 -11.31
N LYS A 130 -6.35 -20.58 -11.68
CA LYS A 130 -7.51 -19.70 -11.57
C LYS A 130 -7.65 -19.43 -10.08
N ASN A 131 -6.95 -18.41 -9.58
CA ASN A 131 -7.21 -17.89 -8.25
C ASN A 131 -8.68 -17.47 -8.28
N LYS A 132 -9.53 -18.27 -7.61
CA LYS A 132 -10.81 -17.77 -7.11
C LYS A 132 -10.48 -16.44 -6.44
N THR A 133 -11.11 -15.37 -6.92
CA THR A 133 -11.22 -14.14 -6.13
C THR A 133 -11.59 -14.54 -4.72
N GLU A 134 -10.74 -14.33 -3.72
CA GLU A 134 -11.16 -14.03 -2.34
C GLU A 134 -10.05 -14.04 -1.30
N ASP A 135 -8.83 -14.48 -1.61
CA ASP A 135 -7.76 -14.42 -0.62
C ASP A 135 -6.57 -13.55 -1.01
N TYR A 136 -6.86 -12.27 -1.29
CA TYR A 136 -5.80 -11.29 -1.50
C TYR A 136 -4.95 -11.10 -0.24
N GLU A 137 -5.58 -11.22 0.93
CA GLU A 137 -4.91 -10.99 2.21
C GLU A 137 -3.79 -12.01 2.46
N THR A 138 -4.06 -13.32 2.36
CA THR A 138 -3.01 -14.31 2.60
C THR A 138 -1.92 -14.24 1.54
N VAL A 139 -2.27 -14.02 0.28
CA VAL A 139 -1.27 -13.92 -0.80
C VAL A 139 -0.36 -12.71 -0.57
N LEU A 140 -0.93 -11.54 -0.24
CA LEU A 140 -0.17 -10.34 0.09
C LEU A 140 0.69 -10.55 1.33
N ASN A 141 0.15 -11.18 2.37
CA ASN A 141 0.87 -11.47 3.61
C ASN A 141 2.05 -12.42 3.36
N LYS A 142 1.84 -13.51 2.62
CA LYS A 142 2.88 -14.46 2.22
C LYS A 142 4.00 -13.77 1.44
N ARG A 143 3.66 -12.96 0.44
CA ARG A 143 4.63 -12.18 -0.34
C ARG A 143 5.37 -11.16 0.51
N PHE A 144 4.67 -10.45 1.38
CA PHE A 144 5.30 -9.50 2.29
C PHE A 144 6.33 -10.19 3.18
N LYS A 145 5.96 -11.31 3.80
CA LYS A 145 6.85 -12.12 4.65
C LYS A 145 8.09 -12.60 3.90
N SER A 146 7.93 -13.15 2.69
CA SER A 146 9.08 -13.64 1.91
C SER A 146 10.04 -12.53 1.48
N MET A 147 9.56 -11.29 1.34
CA MET A 147 10.40 -10.14 1.00
C MET A 147 11.12 -9.50 2.19
N ILE A 148 10.82 -9.88 3.44
CA ILE A 148 11.37 -9.21 4.64
C ILE A 148 12.91 -9.23 4.62
N ALA A 149 13.52 -10.37 4.34
CA ALA A 149 14.98 -10.51 4.34
C ALA A 149 15.64 -9.58 3.31
N TYR A 150 15.16 -9.62 2.06
CA TYR A 150 15.65 -8.76 0.98
C TYR A 150 15.41 -7.27 1.28
N ARG A 151 14.20 -6.91 1.70
CA ARG A 151 13.86 -5.52 2.06
C ARG A 151 14.80 -5.00 3.13
N ASN A 152 15.02 -5.78 4.19
CA ASN A 152 15.86 -5.37 5.30
C ASN A 152 17.32 -5.19 4.86
N SER A 153 17.86 -6.11 4.05
CA SER A 153 19.24 -5.99 3.55
C SER A 153 19.41 -4.75 2.66
N VAL A 154 18.43 -4.42 1.81
CA VAL A 154 18.45 -3.22 0.96
C VAL A 154 18.37 -1.94 1.80
N ILE A 155 17.47 -1.88 2.79
CA ILE A 155 17.36 -0.72 3.69
C ILE A 155 18.68 -0.51 4.44
N GLN A 156 19.25 -1.57 5.03
CA GLN A 156 20.51 -1.48 5.76
C GLN A 156 21.66 -0.99 4.86
N LYS A 157 21.77 -1.54 3.65
CA LYS A 157 22.77 -1.13 2.66
C LYS A 157 22.69 0.36 2.34
N TRP A 158 21.48 0.90 2.14
CA TRP A 158 21.30 2.31 1.80
C TRP A 158 21.45 3.24 3.00
N ASP A 159 21.02 2.81 4.19
CA ASP A 159 21.27 3.52 5.44
C ASP A 159 22.78 3.70 5.68
N GLU A 160 23.55 2.61 5.56
CA GLU A 160 25.00 2.65 5.69
C GLU A 160 25.67 3.52 4.62
N LYS A 161 25.30 3.33 3.35
CA LYS A 161 25.88 4.10 2.25
C LYS A 161 25.60 5.60 2.39
N THR A 162 24.39 5.97 2.79
CA THR A 162 24.01 7.38 3.00
C THR A 162 24.71 7.97 4.22
N ARG A 163 24.83 7.21 5.31
CA ARG A 163 25.58 7.62 6.51
C ARG A 163 27.05 7.89 6.20
N ILE A 164 27.70 7.02 5.41
CA ILE A 164 29.09 7.20 4.98
C ILE A 164 29.20 8.44 4.08
N ALA A 165 28.32 8.58 3.08
CA ALA A 165 28.37 9.69 2.12
C ALA A 165 28.12 11.07 2.76
N THR A 166 27.30 11.14 3.80
CA THR A 166 26.97 12.39 4.50
C THR A 166 28.01 12.79 5.56
N GLY A 167 29.06 11.98 5.78
CA GLY A 167 30.10 12.27 6.76
C GLY A 167 29.61 12.30 8.22
N LYS A 168 28.33 11.94 8.47
CA LYS A 168 27.75 11.82 9.80
C LYS A 168 28.17 10.49 10.43
N THR A 169 29.47 10.30 10.61
CA THR A 169 29.98 9.27 11.52
C THR A 169 29.70 9.78 12.93
N GLN A 170 28.51 9.50 13.46
CA GLN A 170 28.25 9.71 14.88
C GLN A 170 29.30 8.89 15.63
N LYS A 171 30.27 9.55 16.28
CA LYS A 171 31.33 8.94 17.11
C LYS A 171 30.78 8.29 18.41
N SER A 172 29.49 7.97 18.44
CA SER A 172 28.75 7.49 19.59
C SER A 172 28.32 6.04 19.33
N PHE A 173 28.55 5.17 20.31
CA PHE A 173 28.05 3.78 20.31
C PHE A 173 26.52 3.69 20.12
N THR A 174 25.76 4.78 20.35
CA THR A 174 24.31 4.86 20.09
C THR A 174 23.92 4.93 18.61
N ALA A 175 24.88 5.03 17.68
CA ALA A 175 24.60 5.06 16.25
C ALA A 175 23.94 3.77 15.73
N PHE A 176 24.24 2.62 16.36
CA PHE A 176 23.60 1.33 16.04
C PHE A 176 22.14 1.29 16.49
N ASP A 177 21.80 2.00 17.58
CA ASP A 177 20.43 2.08 18.08
C ASP A 177 19.52 2.99 17.23
N ASN A 178 20.10 3.76 16.31
CA ASN A 178 19.39 4.70 15.45
C ASN A 178 19.35 4.28 13.98
N SER A 179 19.67 3.01 13.64
CA SER A 179 19.56 2.55 12.25
C SER A 179 18.13 2.69 11.73
N ALA A 180 17.97 2.93 10.42
CA ALA A 180 16.64 3.03 9.81
C ALA A 180 15.76 1.81 10.10
N LEU A 181 16.35 0.60 10.13
CA LEU A 181 15.63 -0.63 10.47
C LEU A 181 15.15 -0.65 11.91
N LYS A 182 15.99 -0.25 12.87
CA LYS A 182 15.61 -0.24 14.28
C LYS A 182 14.54 0.82 14.56
N GLN A 183 14.61 1.96 13.87
CA GLN A 183 13.54 2.96 13.90
C GLN A 183 12.22 2.40 13.35
N ILE A 184 12.24 1.68 12.22
CA ILE A 184 11.05 1.02 11.67
C ILE A 184 10.49 0.02 12.68
N GLU A 185 11.34 -0.83 13.28
CA GLU A 185 10.94 -1.81 14.28
C GLU A 185 10.29 -1.14 15.50
N GLN A 186 10.93 -0.14 16.09
CA GLN A 186 10.42 0.62 17.23
C GLN A 186 9.07 1.29 16.92
N ASN A 187 8.93 1.92 15.75
CA ASN A 187 7.65 2.51 15.34
C ASN A 187 6.56 1.43 15.19
N LEU A 188 6.91 0.24 14.70
CA LEU A 188 5.99 -0.88 14.53
C LEU A 188 5.72 -1.68 15.81
N GLN A 189 6.35 -1.36 16.95
CA GLN A 189 6.07 -2.04 18.23
C GLN A 189 4.62 -1.79 18.69
N ASP A 190 4.14 -0.56 18.56
CA ASP A 190 2.78 -0.17 18.93
C ASP A 190 1.88 -0.03 17.69
N LYS A 191 1.56 -1.17 17.07
CA LYS A 191 0.68 -1.21 15.89
C LYS A 191 -0.72 -0.68 16.20
N THR A 192 -1.21 -0.92 17.41
CA THR A 192 -2.54 -0.46 17.83
C THR A 192 -2.64 1.05 17.80
N ARG A 193 -1.62 1.76 18.29
CA ARG A 193 -1.54 3.22 18.19
C ARG A 193 -1.46 3.70 16.74
N LEU A 194 -0.71 2.99 15.87
CA LEU A 194 -0.64 3.34 14.45
C LEU A 194 -2.00 3.20 13.75
N VAL A 195 -2.71 2.10 13.98
CA VAL A 195 -4.08 1.89 13.47
C VAL A 195 -5.01 2.97 14.00
N ARG A 196 -4.97 3.24 15.30
CA ARG A 196 -5.79 4.30 15.92
C ARG A 196 -5.51 5.67 15.31
N ARG A 197 -4.25 5.99 14.99
CA ARG A 197 -3.89 7.22 14.28
C ARG A 197 -4.54 7.30 12.90
N THR A 198 -4.68 6.20 12.17
CA THR A 198 -5.40 6.19 10.88
C THR A 198 -6.92 6.29 11.02
N GLN A 199 -7.46 6.10 12.22
CA GLN A 199 -8.89 6.20 12.52
C GLN A 199 -9.30 7.60 13.01
N LEU A 200 -8.36 8.54 13.10
CA LEU A 200 -8.63 9.91 13.49
C LEU A 200 -9.25 10.68 12.31
N LYS A 201 -10.44 11.24 12.51
CA LYS A 201 -11.13 12.02 11.48
C LYS A 201 -10.54 13.43 11.42
N ARG A 202 -9.68 13.71 10.44
CA ARG A 202 -8.99 15.01 10.31
C ARG A 202 -9.71 16.02 9.44
N SER A 203 -10.79 15.61 8.79
CA SER A 203 -11.55 16.43 7.85
C SER A 203 -13.03 16.35 8.14
N LEU A 204 -13.73 17.47 7.96
CA LEU A 204 -15.19 17.54 8.07
C LEU A 204 -15.83 16.97 6.79
N TYR A 205 -16.56 15.87 6.94
CA TYR A 205 -17.36 15.29 5.86
C TYR A 205 -18.55 14.50 6.42
N ARG A 206 -19.61 14.43 5.60
CA ARG A 206 -20.81 13.64 5.87
C ARG A 206 -20.57 12.18 5.53
N VAL A 207 -20.89 11.31 6.47
CA VAL A 207 -21.00 9.86 6.24
C VAL A 207 -22.43 9.55 5.80
N LEU A 208 -22.60 8.81 4.71
CA LEU A 208 -23.91 8.44 4.19
C LEU A 208 -24.71 7.61 5.20
N GLY A 209 -25.99 7.96 5.37
CA GLY A 209 -26.90 7.27 6.30
C GLY A 209 -26.82 7.73 7.75
N LYS A 210 -25.96 8.71 8.06
CA LYS A 210 -25.98 9.44 9.32
C LYS A 210 -26.83 10.71 9.20
N PRO A 211 -27.53 11.13 10.27
CA PRO A 211 -28.35 12.35 10.25
C PRO A 211 -27.48 13.59 10.05
N GLU A 212 -28.04 14.59 9.36
CA GLU A 212 -27.35 15.85 9.04
C GLU A 212 -27.00 16.68 10.29
N SER A 213 -27.65 16.40 11.43
CA SER A 213 -27.34 17.00 12.73
C SER A 213 -25.94 16.65 13.25
N GLU A 214 -25.36 15.49 12.89
CA GLU A 214 -24.00 15.13 13.35
C GLU A 214 -22.90 16.00 12.72
N LEU A 215 -23.17 16.65 11.58
CA LEU A 215 -22.28 17.68 11.03
C LEU A 215 -22.46 18.99 11.77
N LYS A 216 -23.70 19.31 12.11
CA LYS A 216 -24.03 20.52 12.87
C LYS A 216 -23.45 20.42 14.26
N ASP A 217 -23.48 19.30 14.98
CA ASP A 217 -22.82 19.19 16.29
C ASP A 217 -21.28 19.40 16.20
N SER A 218 -20.65 19.25 15.03
CA SER A 218 -19.26 19.67 14.80
C SER A 218 -19.10 21.14 14.37
N GLU A 219 -20.15 21.78 13.85
CA GLU A 219 -20.18 23.18 13.39
C GLU A 219 -20.84 24.17 14.37
N SER A 220 -21.84 23.76 15.15
CA SER A 220 -22.70 24.55 16.04
C SER A 220 -22.23 24.60 17.48
N LEU A 221 -21.11 23.94 17.81
CA LEU A 221 -20.35 24.18 19.05
C LEU A 221 -19.50 25.47 18.97
N GLU A 222 -19.82 26.38 18.05
CA GLU A 222 -19.32 27.75 18.04
C GLU A 222 -19.87 28.61 19.18
N ASN A 223 -20.93 28.18 19.87
CA ASN A 223 -21.69 29.02 20.80
C ASN A 223 -21.62 28.62 22.29
N GLU A 224 -20.86 27.59 22.66
CA GLU A 224 -20.60 27.28 24.07
C GLU A 224 -19.22 27.83 24.48
N GLU A 225 -19.18 28.61 25.57
CA GLU A 225 -18.01 29.29 26.18
C GLU A 225 -16.92 28.33 26.71
N THR A 226 -16.72 27.17 26.09
CA THR A 226 -15.55 26.33 26.29
C THR A 226 -14.56 26.59 25.17
N SER A 227 -13.40 27.13 25.54
CA SER A 227 -12.26 27.57 24.72
C SER A 227 -11.55 26.48 23.90
N VAL A 228 -12.27 25.48 23.38
CA VAL A 228 -11.70 24.36 22.64
C VAL A 228 -11.85 24.65 21.15
N SER A 229 -10.71 24.89 20.48
CA SER A 229 -10.67 25.15 19.04
C SER A 229 -11.33 24.00 18.26
N LYS A 230 -11.99 24.28 17.11
CA LYS A 230 -12.48 23.25 16.18
C LYS A 230 -11.40 22.21 15.83
N GLN A 231 -10.14 22.62 15.85
CA GLN A 231 -8.99 21.72 15.65
C GLN A 231 -8.80 20.77 16.82
N ASP A 232 -8.98 21.21 18.07
CA ASP A 232 -8.82 20.39 19.27
C ASP A 232 -9.91 19.32 19.43
N MET A 233 -11.10 19.57 18.88
CA MET A 233 -12.19 18.59 18.84
C MET A 233 -11.94 17.49 17.79
N LEU A 234 -11.51 17.89 16.58
CA LEU A 234 -11.11 16.94 15.53
C LEU A 234 -9.93 16.05 15.95
N LEU A 235 -9.06 16.54 16.84
CA LEU A 235 -7.95 15.77 17.39
C LEU A 235 -8.38 14.59 18.28
N LYS A 236 -9.68 14.44 18.58
CA LYS A 236 -10.24 13.35 19.40
C LYS A 236 -11.36 12.54 18.74
N ASP A 237 -11.78 12.88 17.52
CA ASP A 237 -12.84 12.16 16.80
C ASP A 237 -12.28 10.90 16.11
N TYR A 238 -12.42 9.75 16.78
CA TYR A 238 -11.95 8.47 16.28
C TYR A 238 -13.10 7.62 15.73
N ASP A 239 -12.97 7.16 14.49
CA ASP A 239 -13.90 6.24 13.83
C ASP A 239 -13.16 4.97 13.39
N PRO A 240 -13.46 3.79 13.97
CA PRO A 240 -12.78 2.55 13.60
C PRO A 240 -13.07 2.07 12.18
N GLU A 241 -14.13 2.58 11.54
CA GLU A 241 -14.54 2.26 10.17
C GLU A 241 -13.99 3.26 9.13
N ILE A 242 -12.98 4.07 9.46
CA ILE A 242 -12.27 4.92 8.48
C ILE A 242 -10.79 4.56 8.37
N PHE A 243 -10.20 5.00 7.26
CA PHE A 243 -8.75 5.03 7.08
C PHE A 243 -8.35 6.42 6.55
N ASP A 244 -7.62 7.17 7.35
CA ASP A 244 -7.12 8.52 7.09
C ASP A 244 -5.61 8.55 7.32
N ASP A 245 -4.86 8.62 6.22
CA ASP A 245 -3.40 8.75 6.19
C ASP A 245 -2.95 10.10 5.63
N ASP A 246 -3.77 11.14 5.80
CA ASP A 246 -3.54 12.46 5.22
C ASP A 246 -2.18 13.07 5.64
N ASP A 247 -1.67 12.75 6.83
CA ASP A 247 -0.34 13.15 7.30
C ASP A 247 0.78 12.59 6.43
N PHE A 248 0.70 11.29 6.13
CA PHE A 248 1.65 10.61 5.25
C PHE A 248 1.52 11.12 3.81
N TYR A 249 0.28 11.30 3.34
CA TYR A 249 0.01 11.88 2.02
C TYR A 249 0.58 13.29 1.88
N ARG A 250 0.37 14.18 2.87
CA ARG A 250 0.92 15.54 2.87
C ARG A 250 2.45 15.54 2.82
N GLN A 251 3.10 14.63 3.55
CA GLN A 251 4.55 14.51 3.50
C GLN A 251 5.02 14.06 2.11
N ILE A 252 4.40 13.04 1.52
CA ILE A 252 4.71 12.61 0.15
C ILE A 252 4.55 13.76 -0.84
N LEU A 253 3.45 14.51 -0.74
CA LEU A 253 3.16 15.60 -1.66
C LEU A 253 4.22 16.71 -1.54
N LYS A 254 4.60 17.06 -0.31
CA LYS A 254 5.68 18.01 -0.04
C LYS A 254 7.00 17.55 -0.66
N ASP A 255 7.40 16.29 -0.44
CA ASP A 255 8.64 15.72 -0.99
C ASP A 255 8.62 15.70 -2.53
N VAL A 256 7.47 15.41 -3.14
CA VAL A 256 7.29 15.46 -4.60
C VAL A 256 7.45 16.88 -5.13
N ILE A 257 6.82 17.87 -4.48
CA ILE A 257 6.92 19.28 -4.89
C ILE A 257 8.36 19.73 -4.75
N GLU A 258 9.01 19.50 -3.61
CA GLU A 258 10.41 19.87 -3.38
C GLU A 258 11.32 19.22 -4.42
N SER A 259 11.21 17.90 -4.64
CA SER A 259 12.04 17.19 -5.62
C SER A 259 11.87 17.66 -7.07
N LYS A 260 10.70 18.18 -7.45
CA LYS A 260 10.44 18.80 -8.76
C LYS A 260 10.87 20.26 -8.81
N SER A 261 10.76 21.01 -7.71
CA SER A 261 11.25 22.39 -7.61
C SER A 261 12.77 22.48 -7.68
N PHE A 262 13.50 21.47 -7.20
CA PHE A 262 14.96 21.38 -7.34
C PHE A 262 15.44 20.82 -8.71
N GLY A 263 14.51 20.49 -9.63
CA GLY A 263 14.81 19.97 -10.96
C GLY A 263 13.86 20.54 -12.02
N VAL A 264 14.24 21.67 -12.61
CA VAL A 264 13.50 22.47 -13.60
C VAL A 264 12.65 21.63 -14.58
N ASP A 265 11.32 21.71 -14.41
CA ASP A 265 10.37 21.95 -15.52
C ASP A 265 9.08 22.58 -14.95
N ALA A 266 8.91 23.89 -15.18
CA ALA A 266 7.79 24.69 -14.68
C ALA A 266 6.45 24.32 -15.34
N ALA A 267 6.44 23.57 -16.44
CA ALA A 267 5.22 23.15 -17.13
C ALA A 267 4.43 22.07 -16.36
N ALA A 268 5.11 21.19 -15.61
CA ALA A 268 4.47 20.13 -14.83
C ALA A 268 3.82 20.62 -13.52
N ILE A 269 4.27 21.78 -13.01
CA ILE A 269 3.74 22.41 -11.79
C ILE A 269 2.30 22.90 -12.01
N ARG A 270 1.96 23.31 -13.25
CA ARG A 270 0.61 23.82 -13.57
C ARG A 270 -0.47 22.74 -13.53
N PHE A 271 -0.18 21.50 -13.89
CA PHE A 271 -1.19 20.43 -13.88
C PHE A 271 -1.57 19.95 -12.47
N VAL A 272 -0.62 19.95 -11.52
CA VAL A 272 -0.91 19.51 -10.14
C VAL A 272 -1.70 20.56 -9.36
N ILE A 273 -1.50 21.85 -9.64
CA ILE A 273 -2.20 22.93 -8.94
C ILE A 273 -3.61 23.16 -9.49
N ILE A 274 -3.84 22.93 -10.79
CA ILE A 274 -5.15 23.17 -11.42
C ILE A 274 -6.21 22.13 -11.01
N ASP A 275 -5.82 20.92 -10.60
CA ASP A 275 -6.76 19.86 -10.16
C ASP A 275 -7.05 19.84 -8.64
N ILE A 276 -6.62 20.89 -7.92
CA ILE A 276 -6.80 21.09 -6.46
C ILE A 276 -7.80 22.22 -6.13
N HIS A 277 -8.45 22.83 -7.13
CA HIS A 277 -9.65 23.67 -6.95
C HIS A 277 -10.86 23.02 -7.61
#